data_AF-A0A3T0EBS0-F1
#
_entry.id   AF-A0A3T0EBS0-F1
#
_cell.length_a   1.000
_cell.length_b   1.000
_cell.length_c   1.000
_cell.angle_alpha   90.00
_cell.angle_beta   90.00
_cell.angle_gamma   90.00
#
_symmetry.space_group_name_H-M   'P 1'
#
loop_
_entity.id
_entity.type
_entity.pdbx_description
1 polymer ?
#
loop_
_entity_poly.entity_id
_entity_poly.type
_entity_poly.pdbx_seq_one_letter_code
_entity_poly.pdbx_strand_id
1 'polypeptide(L)'
;MNVELTPQALEDIGWLTAQQPKLLKRCLKLIEDIRRAPFDGLGKPEPLKGSLSGWWSRRIDGEHRLVYRVTGTGDDARIQIVQCRYHY
;
A
#
# COMPACT_ATOMS: atom_id res chain seq x y z
N MET A 1 -7.78 7.32 -9.83
CA MET A 1 -6.68 7.65 -8.90
C MET A 1 -5.35 7.15 -9.44
N ASN A 2 -4.37 8.05 -9.54
CA ASN A 2 -2.98 7.72 -9.84
C ASN A 2 -2.29 7.14 -8.61
N VAL A 3 -1.28 6.28 -8.83
CA VAL A 3 -0.47 5.69 -7.77
C VAL A 3 0.92 6.28 -7.81
N GLU A 4 1.38 6.81 -6.67
CA GLU A 4 2.70 7.38 -6.48
C GLU A 4 3.48 6.47 -5.51
N LEU A 5 4.67 6.03 -5.94
CA LEU A 5 5.57 5.22 -5.13
C LEU A 5 6.69 6.10 -4.59
N THR A 6 6.97 6.01 -3.29
CA THR A 6 8.21 6.56 -2.74
C THR A 6 9.42 5.73 -3.18
N PRO A 7 10.65 6.26 -3.07
CA PRO A 7 11.86 5.47 -3.30
C PRO A 7 11.90 4.18 -2.46
N GLN A 8 11.50 4.25 -1.18
CA GLN A 8 11.41 3.07 -0.31
C GLN A 8 10.41 2.03 -0.83
N ALA A 9 9.21 2.46 -1.24
CA ALA A 9 8.21 1.55 -1.80
C ALA A 9 8.70 0.89 -3.10
N LEU A 10 9.47 1.63 -3.91
CA LEU A 10 10.06 1.11 -5.14
C LEU A 10 11.14 0.06 -4.84
N GLU A 11 12.00 0.29 -3.86
CA GLU A 11 12.98 -0.68 -3.38
C GLU A 11 12.31 -1.96 -2.84
N ASP A 12 11.24 -1.81 -2.04
CA ASP A 12 10.46 -2.94 -1.53
C ASP A 12 9.87 -3.78 -2.68
N ILE A 13 9.31 -3.13 -3.70
CA ILE A 13 8.80 -3.80 -4.90
C ILE A 13 9.93 -4.52 -5.64
N GLY A 14 11.10 -3.89 -5.78
CA GLY A 14 12.28 -4.50 -6.38
C GLY A 14 12.69 -5.78 -5.64
N TRP A 15 12.73 -5.74 -4.32
CA TRP A 15 13.03 -6.90 -3.50
C TRP A 15 11.97 -8.00 -3.63
N LEU A 16 10.68 -7.66 -3.57
CA LEU A 16 9.58 -8.60 -3.76
C LEU A 16 9.64 -9.27 -5.14
N THR A 17 10.01 -8.51 -6.17
CA THR A 17 10.18 -9.02 -7.54
C THR A 17 11.29 -10.06 -7.61
N ALA A 18 12.42 -9.80 -6.97
CA ALA A 18 13.56 -10.70 -6.98
C ALA A 18 13.36 -11.95 -6.10
N GLN A 19 12.75 -11.80 -4.92
CA GLN A 19 12.79 -12.83 -3.88
C GLN A 19 11.44 -13.49 -3.59
N GLN A 20 10.32 -12.78 -3.80
CA GLN A 20 9.00 -13.19 -3.32
C GLN A 20 7.89 -12.89 -4.34
N PRO A 21 7.91 -13.51 -5.54
CA PRO A 21 6.98 -13.18 -6.64
C PRO A 21 5.50 -13.45 -6.29
N LYS A 22 5.21 -14.37 -5.37
CA LYS A 22 3.85 -14.60 -4.87
C LYS A 22 3.34 -13.41 -4.06
N LEU A 23 4.20 -12.84 -3.21
CA LEU A 23 3.87 -11.66 -2.41
C LEU A 23 3.79 -10.41 -3.28
N LEU A 24 4.62 -10.28 -4.31
CA LEU A 24 4.47 -9.22 -5.31
C LEU A 24 3.08 -9.23 -5.95
N LYS A 25 2.61 -10.40 -6.42
CA LYS A 25 1.26 -10.54 -7.01
C LYS A 25 0.17 -10.11 -6.02
N ARG A 26 0.33 -10.46 -4.74
CA ARG A 26 -0.61 -10.04 -3.70
C ARG A 26 -0.57 -8.53 -3.46
N CYS A 27 0.62 -7.93 -3.41
CA CYS A 27 0.83 -6.49 -3.29
C CYS A 27 0.16 -5.73 -4.45
N LEU A 28 0.42 -6.12 -5.71
CA LEU A 28 -0.20 -5.51 -6.89
C LEU A 28 -1.74 -5.64 -6.87
N LYS A 29 -2.26 -6.78 -6.40
CA LYS A 29 -3.72 -6.97 -6.23
C LYS A 29 -4.30 -6.02 -5.18
N LEU A 30 -3.57 -5.74 -4.10
CA LEU A 30 -3.99 -4.75 -3.10
C LEU A 30 -3.95 -3.33 -3.67
N ILE A 31 -2.94 -2.97 -4.46
CA ILE A 31 -2.87 -1.65 -5.12
C ILE A 31 -4.09 -1.42 -6.01
N GLU A 32 -4.46 -2.41 -6.83
CA GLU A 32 -5.65 -2.34 -7.67
C GLU A 32 -6.96 -2.27 -6.87
N ASP A 33 -7.03 -2.94 -5.71
CA ASP A 33 -8.19 -2.87 -4.82
C ASP A 33 -8.29 -1.48 -4.15
N ILE A 34 -7.17 -0.92 -3.69
CA ILE A 34 -7.10 0.44 -3.10
C ILE A 34 -7.57 1.48 -4.12
N ARG A 35 -7.26 1.31 -5.42
CA ARG A 35 -7.75 2.21 -6.48
C ARG A 35 -9.27 2.24 -6.60
N ARG A 36 -9.97 1.19 -6.16
CA ARG A 36 -11.44 1.07 -6.24
C ARG A 36 -12.11 1.44 -4.93
N ALA A 37 -11.60 0.91 -3.82
CA ALA A 37 -12.15 1.11 -2.48
C ALA A 37 -11.01 1.39 -1.51
N PRO A 38 -10.56 2.65 -1.37
CA PRO A 38 -9.34 2.95 -0.60
C PRO A 38 -9.42 2.59 0.87
N PHE A 39 -10.59 2.58 1.49
CA PHE A 39 -10.73 2.41 2.95
C PHE A 39 -11.46 1.13 3.34
N ASP A 40 -11.70 0.23 2.37
CA ASP A 40 -12.38 -1.05 2.57
C ASP A 40 -11.79 -2.13 1.63
N GLY A 41 -12.23 -3.37 1.77
CA GLY A 41 -11.89 -4.46 0.87
C GLY A 41 -10.69 -5.30 1.33
N LEU A 42 -9.82 -5.64 0.39
CA LEU A 42 -8.81 -6.66 0.59
C LEU A 42 -7.71 -6.22 1.56
N GLY A 43 -7.20 -7.19 2.31
CA GLY A 43 -6.04 -6.99 3.17
C GLY A 43 -6.34 -6.34 4.50
N LYS A 44 -7.61 -6.27 4.95
CA LYS A 44 -8.02 -5.70 6.24
C LYS A 44 -7.46 -4.27 6.41
N PRO A 45 -8.04 -3.27 5.73
CA PRO A 45 -7.59 -1.89 5.81
C PRO A 45 -7.70 -1.38 7.24
N GLU A 46 -6.59 -0.87 7.77
CA GLU A 46 -6.50 -0.39 9.15
C GLU A 46 -5.93 1.05 9.14
N PRO A 47 -6.66 2.06 9.67
CA PRO A 47 -6.13 3.41 9.79
C PRO A 47 -5.03 3.44 10.86
N LEU A 48 -3.90 4.05 10.54
CA LEU A 48 -2.79 4.24 11.46
C LEU A 48 -3.03 5.45 12.36
N LYS A 49 -2.36 5.45 13.52
CA LYS A 49 -2.57 6.43 14.61
C LYS A 49 -1.29 7.21 14.93
N GLY A 50 -1.42 8.28 15.71
CA GLY A 50 -0.29 9.08 16.18
C GLY A 50 0.36 9.87 15.05
N SER A 51 1.70 9.79 14.94
CA SER A 51 2.46 10.45 13.85
C SER A 51 2.10 9.94 12.46
N LEU A 52 1.49 8.75 12.36
CA LEU A 52 1.02 8.17 11.12
C LEU A 52 -0.48 8.38 10.89
N SER A 53 -1.12 9.29 11.62
CA SER A 53 -2.53 9.64 11.38
C SER A 53 -2.73 10.10 9.94
N GLY A 54 -3.74 9.55 9.25
CA GLY A 54 -4.00 9.78 7.84
C GLY A 54 -3.37 8.72 6.90
N TRP A 55 -2.50 7.86 7.42
CA TRP A 55 -2.02 6.67 6.72
C TRP A 55 -2.89 5.45 7.00
N TRP A 56 -2.82 4.49 6.09
CA TRP A 56 -3.57 3.25 6.11
C TRP A 56 -2.64 2.08 5.82
N SER A 57 -2.87 0.98 6.53
CA SER A 57 -2.14 -0.27 6.35
C SER A 57 -3.06 -1.37 5.83
N ARG A 58 -2.55 -2.21 4.93
CA ARG A 58 -3.17 -3.46 4.48
C ARG A 58 -2.19 -4.60 4.56
N ARG A 59 -2.68 -5.77 4.95
CA ARG A 59 -1.93 -7.01 5.06
C ARG A 59 -1.66 -7.60 3.68
N ILE A 60 -0.38 -7.63 3.30
CA ILE A 60 0.07 -8.45 2.18
C ILE A 60 0.01 -9.92 2.62
N ASP A 61 0.59 -10.23 3.77
CA ASP A 61 0.54 -11.52 4.44
C ASP A 61 0.62 -11.37 5.99
N GLY A 62 1.16 -12.38 6.69
CA GLY A 62 1.38 -12.32 8.13
C GLY A 62 2.47 -11.34 8.57
N GLU A 63 3.46 -11.05 7.73
CA GLU A 63 4.70 -10.31 8.04
C GLU A 63 4.81 -8.94 7.34
N HIS A 64 4.16 -8.77 6.19
CA HIS A 64 4.36 -7.61 5.36
C HIS A 64 3.10 -6.78 5.25
N ARG A 65 3.29 -5.46 5.28
CA ARG A 65 2.23 -4.46 5.16
C ARG A 65 2.47 -3.59 3.93
N LEU A 66 1.38 -3.32 3.21
CA LEU A 66 1.30 -2.24 2.23
C LEU A 66 0.76 -1.02 2.96
N VAL A 67 1.48 0.08 2.89
CA VAL A 67 1.13 1.30 3.62
C VAL A 67 1.03 2.46 2.66
N TYR A 68 -0.11 3.14 2.75
CA TYR A 68 -0.49 4.17 1.81
C TYR A 68 -1.34 5.26 2.47
N ARG A 69 -1.53 6.36 1.75
CA ARG A 69 -2.56 7.35 2.04
C ARG A 69 -3.22 7.80 0.75
N VAL A 70 -4.45 8.29 0.87
CA VAL A 70 -5.13 8.98 -0.23
C VAL A 70 -4.96 10.48 -0.01
N THR A 71 -4.52 11.19 -1.06
CA THR A 71 -4.33 12.65 -1.05
C THR A 71 -5.10 13.27 -2.21
N GLY A 72 -5.49 14.54 -2.08
CA GLY A 72 -6.32 15.22 -3.08
C GLY A 72 -7.79 14.81 -3.00
N THR A 73 -8.61 15.37 -3.89
CA THR A 73 -10.07 15.18 -3.93
C THR A 73 -10.57 15.14 -5.37
N GLY A 74 -11.68 14.45 -5.63
CA GLY A 74 -12.23 14.33 -6.98
C GLY A 74 -11.26 13.68 -7.96
N ASP A 75 -11.10 14.27 -9.14
CA ASP A 75 -10.24 13.75 -10.20
C ASP A 75 -8.74 13.82 -9.86
N ASP A 76 -8.34 14.69 -8.93
CA ASP A 76 -6.96 14.84 -8.48
C ASP A 76 -6.56 13.85 -7.37
N ALA A 77 -7.46 12.95 -6.99
CA ALA A 77 -7.18 11.97 -5.94
C ALA A 77 -6.04 11.01 -6.34
N ARG A 78 -5.06 10.87 -5.44
CA ARG A 78 -3.85 10.05 -5.61
C ARG A 78 -3.66 9.11 -4.44
N ILE A 79 -3.04 7.98 -4.71
CA ILE A 79 -2.64 6.99 -3.71
C ILE A 79 -1.13 7.07 -3.59
N GLN A 80 -0.64 7.52 -2.44
CA GLN A 80 0.78 7.53 -2.13
C GLN A 80 1.12 6.28 -1.33
N ILE A 81 2.01 5.45 -1.84
CA ILE A 81 2.48 4.22 -1.19
C ILE A 81 3.89 4.46 -0.68
N VAL A 82 4.11 4.22 0.62
CA VAL A 82 5.40 4.47 1.29
C VAL A 82 6.18 3.20 1.60
N GLN A 83 5.50 2.06 1.74
CA GLN A 83 6.09 0.81 2.19
C GLN A 83 5.27 -0.38 1.69
N CYS A 84 5.95 -1.45 1.29
CA CYS A 84 5.35 -2.71 0.83
C CYS A 84 6.01 -3.95 1.45
N ARG A 85 6.91 -3.76 2.43
CA ARG A 85 7.63 -4.84 3.10
C ARG A 85 7.76 -4.54 4.59
N TYR A 86 7.80 -5.60 5.39
CA TYR A 86 7.87 -5.59 6.86
C TYR A 86 6.64 -5.00 7.56
N HIS A 87 6.62 -5.11 8.88
CA HIS A 87 5.68 -4.42 9.77
C HIS A 87 6.29 -3.11 10.29
N TYR A 88 5.41 -2.26 10.82
CA TYR A 88 5.79 -1.17 11.74
C TYR A 88 6.21 -1.71 13.10
#